data_AF-A0A6N7PXU3-F1
#
_entry.id   AF-A0A6N7PXU3-F1
#
_cell.length_a   1.000
_cell.length_b   1.000
_cell.length_c   1.000
_cell.angle_alpha   90.00
_cell.angle_beta   90.00
_cell.angle_gamma   90.00
#
_symmetry.space_group_name_H-M   'P 1'
#
loop_
_entity.id
_entity.type
_entity.pdbx_description
1 polymer ?
#
loop_
_entity_poly.entity_id
_entity_poly.type
_entity_poly.pdbx_seq_one_letter_code
_entity_poly.pdbx_strand_id
1 'polypeptide(L)'
;MSNTLEPLALDTLVFDCTPLESFLVDLARGARRGMLIERENFAEVIAEIMTNQADFGGKAGITQEDFDAFQESGARIALVDAFLPAVRKLCERLEETRAQEEDKRQRQALSFAVSVERRAKNPGNKHLLAKYERTRAYRSATGFKAAKTRARNLKAATIPTPAEG
;
A
#
# COMPACT_ATOMS: atom_id res chain seq x y z
N MET A 1 -28.46 -3.62 1.39
CA MET A 1 -27.79 -3.41 0.11
C MET A 1 -26.72 -4.48 -0.02
N SER A 2 -26.88 -5.42 -0.95
CA SER A 2 -25.84 -6.41 -1.23
C SER A 2 -24.67 -5.68 -1.87
N ASN A 3 -23.56 -5.54 -1.16
CA ASN A 3 -22.29 -5.17 -1.77
C ASN A 3 -21.80 -6.38 -2.56
N THR A 4 -22.40 -6.59 -3.72
CA THR A 4 -21.91 -7.56 -4.70
C THR A 4 -20.72 -6.90 -5.36
N LEU A 5 -19.52 -7.17 -4.85
CA LEU A 5 -18.31 -6.78 -5.54
C LEU A 5 -18.20 -7.61 -6.81
N GLU A 6 -18.07 -6.94 -7.95
CA GLU A 6 -17.87 -7.61 -9.22
C GLU A 6 -16.46 -8.24 -9.23
N PRO A 7 -16.34 -9.52 -9.57
CA PRO A 7 -15.04 -10.17 -9.70
C PRO A 7 -14.27 -9.54 -10.87
N LEU A 8 -12.95 -9.38 -10.68
CA LEU A 8 -12.07 -8.88 -11.72
C LEU A 8 -11.98 -9.87 -12.88
N ALA A 9 -11.96 -9.34 -14.11
CA ALA A 9 -11.73 -10.15 -15.30
C ALA A 9 -10.31 -10.76 -15.28
N LEU A 10 -10.19 -12.01 -15.74
CA LEU A 10 -8.97 -12.82 -15.60
C LEU A 10 -7.78 -12.24 -16.39
N ASP A 11 -8.07 -11.61 -17.52
CA ASP A 11 -7.14 -10.86 -18.37
C ASP A 11 -6.54 -9.64 -17.66
N THR A 12 -7.16 -9.16 -16.59
CA THR A 12 -6.67 -8.05 -15.77
C THR A 12 -5.73 -8.51 -14.65
N LEU A 13 -5.55 -9.82 -14.47
CA LEU A 13 -4.73 -10.42 -13.40
C LEU A 13 -3.34 -10.87 -13.89
N VAL A 14 -3.14 -10.97 -15.20
CA VAL A 14 -1.88 -11.45 -15.78
C VAL A 14 -1.15 -10.27 -16.42
N PHE A 15 -0.04 -9.87 -15.81
CA PHE A 15 0.91 -8.91 -16.39
C PHE A 15 2.20 -9.64 -16.73
N ASP A 16 2.43 -9.87 -18.02
CA ASP A 16 3.65 -10.52 -18.50
C ASP A 16 4.81 -9.52 -18.52
N CYS A 17 5.63 -9.56 -17.47
CA CYS A 17 6.84 -8.75 -17.35
C CYS A 17 8.09 -9.42 -17.96
N THR A 18 7.96 -10.54 -18.68
CA THR A 18 9.08 -11.22 -19.37
C THR A 18 9.92 -10.27 -20.24
N PRO A 19 9.34 -9.26 -20.94
CA PRO A 19 10.15 -8.29 -21.69
C PRO A 19 11.15 -7.48 -20.84
N LEU A 20 10.97 -7.44 -19.52
CA LEU A 20 11.85 -6.72 -18.59
C LEU A 20 12.96 -7.62 -17.99
N GLU A 21 12.91 -8.94 -18.22
CA GLU A 21 13.74 -9.94 -17.51
C GLU A 21 15.23 -9.62 -17.53
N SER A 22 15.76 -9.20 -18.69
CA SER A 22 17.20 -9.00 -18.88
C SER A 22 17.78 -7.80 -18.12
N PHE A 23 16.94 -6.88 -17.61
CA PHE A 23 17.40 -5.65 -16.96
C PHE A 23 16.63 -5.28 -15.68
N LEU A 24 15.63 -6.05 -15.26
CA LEU A 24 14.93 -5.83 -14.01
C LEU A 24 15.88 -6.11 -12.82
N VAL A 25 15.90 -5.20 -11.85
CA VAL A 25 16.79 -5.30 -10.68
C VAL A 25 16.03 -5.18 -9.36
N ASP A 26 16.45 -5.97 -8.37
CA ASP A 26 16.02 -5.80 -6.98
C ASP A 26 17.06 -4.97 -6.22
N LEU A 27 16.73 -3.69 -6.02
CA LEU A 27 17.61 -2.77 -5.31
C LEU A 27 17.42 -2.93 -3.80
N ALA A 28 18.53 -3.09 -3.08
CA ALA A 28 18.52 -3.13 -1.62
C ALA A 28 17.85 -1.88 -1.01
N ARG A 29 17.29 -2.04 0.19
CA ARG A 29 16.61 -0.94 0.89
C ARG A 29 17.53 0.26 1.05
N GLY A 30 17.12 1.40 0.49
CA GLY A 30 17.87 2.66 0.55
C GLY A 30 18.86 2.87 -0.61
N ALA A 31 19.08 1.87 -1.47
CA ALA A 31 19.98 2.00 -2.63
C ALA A 31 19.52 3.04 -3.66
N ARG A 32 18.24 3.43 -3.64
CA ARG A 32 17.71 4.54 -4.46
C ARG A 32 18.21 5.92 -4.01
N ARG A 33 18.84 6.05 -2.84
CA ARG A 33 19.33 7.34 -2.34
C ARG A 33 20.56 7.78 -3.14
N GLY A 34 20.52 9.00 -3.67
CA GLY A 34 21.60 9.56 -4.48
C GLY A 34 21.52 9.22 -5.97
N MET A 35 20.55 8.41 -6.39
CA MET A 35 20.24 8.23 -7.82
C MET A 35 19.71 9.55 -8.40
N LEU A 36 20.17 9.88 -9.60
CA LEU A 36 19.67 11.02 -10.35
C LEU A 36 18.25 10.70 -10.85
N ILE A 37 17.41 11.73 -10.86
CA ILE A 37 16.08 11.69 -11.46
C ILE A 37 16.05 12.67 -12.62
N GLU A 38 15.16 12.40 -13.57
CA GLU A 38 14.86 13.35 -14.64
C GLU A 38 14.46 14.70 -14.03
N ARG A 39 15.03 15.77 -14.60
CA ARG A 39 14.76 17.15 -14.21
C ARG A 39 13.96 17.83 -15.31
N GLU A 40 13.44 19.01 -15.00
CA GLU A 40 12.80 19.87 -15.99
C GLU A 40 13.69 20.07 -17.22
N ASN A 41 13.08 20.08 -18.41
CA ASN A 41 13.71 20.23 -19.73
C ASN A 41 14.63 19.08 -20.19
N PHE A 42 14.69 17.94 -19.49
CA PHE A 42 15.54 16.83 -19.93
C PHE A 42 15.14 16.24 -21.30
N ALA A 43 13.85 16.28 -21.66
CA ALA A 43 13.38 15.90 -22.98
C ALA A 43 14.02 16.74 -24.11
N GLU A 44 14.25 18.03 -23.89
CA GLU A 44 14.93 18.91 -24.83
C GLU A 44 16.41 18.54 -24.97
N VAL A 45 17.06 18.18 -23.86
CA VAL A 45 18.44 17.66 -23.85
C VAL A 45 18.54 16.36 -24.63
N ILE A 46 17.59 15.42 -24.46
CA ILE A 46 17.55 14.18 -25.26
C ILE A 46 17.43 14.52 -26.75
N ALA A 47 16.53 15.43 -27.13
CA ALA A 47 16.33 15.81 -28.53
C ALA A 47 17.58 16.47 -29.15
N GLU A 48 18.28 17.30 -28.38
CA GLU A 48 19.55 17.90 -28.78
C GLU A 48 20.62 16.83 -29.02
N ILE A 49 20.79 15.90 -28.06
CA ILE A 49 21.76 14.80 -28.16
C ILE A 49 21.46 13.93 -29.40
N MET A 50 20.20 13.56 -29.62
CA MET A 50 19.77 12.75 -30.77
C MET A 50 20.05 13.44 -32.11
N THR A 51 19.86 14.77 -32.16
CA THR A 51 20.06 15.56 -33.38
C THR A 51 21.55 15.76 -33.70
N ASN A 52 22.36 16.04 -32.68
CA ASN A 52 23.76 16.45 -32.86
C ASN A 52 24.74 15.28 -32.96
N GLN A 53 24.35 14.07 -32.56
CA GLN A 53 25.28 12.94 -32.44
C GLN A 53 26.02 12.63 -33.75
N ALA A 54 25.32 12.61 -34.88
CA ALA A 54 25.91 12.24 -36.17
C ALA A 54 27.03 13.20 -36.62
N ASP A 55 26.85 14.51 -36.37
CA ASP A 55 27.77 15.55 -36.86
C ASP A 55 28.84 15.97 -35.83
N PHE A 56 28.51 15.88 -34.55
CA PHE A 56 29.33 16.42 -33.46
C PHE A 56 29.75 15.40 -32.40
N GLY A 57 29.14 14.21 -32.33
CA GLY A 57 29.42 13.20 -31.30
C GLY A 57 30.90 12.83 -31.23
N GLY A 58 31.52 12.54 -32.39
CA GLY A 58 32.95 12.24 -32.46
C GLY A 58 33.86 13.40 -32.02
N LYS A 59 33.46 14.66 -32.27
CA LYS A 59 34.19 15.85 -31.80
C LYS A 59 34.03 16.08 -30.30
N ALA A 60 32.88 15.71 -29.75
CA ALA A 60 32.59 15.76 -28.32
C ALA A 60 33.21 14.59 -27.53
N GLY A 61 33.80 13.61 -28.22
CA GLY A 61 34.35 12.40 -27.61
C GLY A 61 33.28 11.39 -27.17
N ILE A 62 32.06 11.50 -27.67
CA ILE A 62 30.97 10.55 -27.41
C ILE A 62 31.11 9.41 -28.41
N THR A 63 31.39 8.20 -27.91
CA THR A 63 31.49 7.02 -28.77
C THR A 63 30.11 6.57 -29.23
N GLN A 64 30.05 5.77 -30.30
CA GLN A 64 28.78 5.16 -30.72
C GLN A 64 28.22 4.24 -29.62
N GLU A 65 29.09 3.52 -28.91
CA GLU A 65 28.70 2.65 -27.79
C GLU A 65 28.05 3.43 -26.64
N ASP A 66 28.59 4.60 -26.27
CA ASP A 66 27.99 5.46 -25.24
C ASP A 66 26.60 5.94 -25.64
N PHE A 67 26.44 6.33 -26.91
CA PHE A 67 25.17 6.81 -27.44
C PHE A 67 24.13 5.70 -27.56
N ASP A 68 24.53 4.50 -28.00
CA ASP A 68 23.67 3.33 -28.07
C ASP A 68 23.21 2.91 -26.67
N ALA A 69 24.10 2.91 -25.67
CA ALA A 69 23.76 2.65 -24.28
C ALA A 69 22.79 3.70 -23.70
N PHE A 70 22.96 4.98 -24.08
CA PHE A 70 22.03 6.03 -23.72
C PHE A 70 20.64 5.79 -24.30
N GLN A 71 20.53 5.46 -25.60
CA GLN A 71 19.25 5.12 -26.23
C GLN A 71 18.59 3.89 -25.59
N GLU A 72 19.39 2.85 -25.34
CA GLU A 72 18.92 1.63 -24.71
C GLU A 72 18.34 1.92 -23.32
N SER A 73 18.99 2.79 -22.53
CA SER A 73 18.48 3.19 -21.23
C SER A 73 17.11 3.89 -21.32
N GLY A 74 16.92 4.76 -22.31
CA GLY A 74 15.64 5.41 -22.58
C GLY A 74 14.54 4.43 -23.00
N ALA A 75 14.87 3.47 -23.86
CA ALA A 75 13.93 2.41 -24.26
C ALA A 75 13.52 1.52 -23.08
N ARG A 76 14.46 1.16 -22.21
CA ARG A 76 14.19 0.37 -20.99
C ARG A 76 13.28 1.13 -20.02
N ILE A 77 13.51 2.44 -19.82
CA ILE A 77 12.64 3.29 -18.97
C ILE A 77 11.22 3.32 -19.55
N ALA A 78 11.07 3.56 -20.86
CA ALA A 78 9.76 3.60 -21.51
C ALA A 78 8.99 2.27 -21.37
N LEU A 79 9.68 1.13 -21.47
CA LEU A 79 9.09 -0.18 -21.21
C LEU A 79 8.61 -0.29 -19.75
N VAL A 80 9.43 0.06 -18.77
CA VAL A 80 9.04 0.04 -17.35
C VAL A 80 7.81 0.92 -17.10
N ASP A 81 7.79 2.12 -17.66
CA ASP A 81 6.69 3.06 -17.50
C ASP A 81 5.38 2.58 -18.16
N ALA A 82 5.45 1.75 -19.21
CA ALA A 82 4.26 1.14 -19.80
C ALA A 82 3.62 0.09 -18.86
N PHE A 83 4.41 -0.65 -18.09
CA PHE A 83 3.90 -1.69 -17.17
C PHE A 83 3.50 -1.13 -15.79
N LEU A 84 4.20 -0.10 -15.30
CA LEU A 84 4.04 0.42 -13.94
C LEU A 84 2.60 0.78 -13.54
N PRO A 85 1.79 1.49 -14.36
CA PRO A 85 0.43 1.87 -13.99
C PRO A 85 -0.47 0.67 -13.69
N ALA A 86 -0.37 -0.38 -14.52
CA ALA A 86 -1.22 -1.55 -14.40
C ALA A 86 -0.84 -2.39 -13.16
N VAL A 87 0.45 -2.58 -12.92
CA VAL A 87 0.97 -3.26 -11.72
C VAL A 87 0.59 -2.49 -10.44
N ARG A 88 0.70 -1.15 -10.44
CA ARG A 88 0.27 -0.32 -9.30
C ARG A 88 -1.22 -0.49 -9.02
N LYS A 89 -2.06 -0.52 -10.06
CA LYS A 89 -3.50 -0.69 -9.87
C LYS A 89 -3.86 -2.09 -9.33
N LEU A 90 -3.13 -3.12 -9.76
CA LEU A 90 -3.29 -4.45 -9.18
C LEU A 90 -2.91 -4.47 -7.69
N CYS A 91 -1.80 -3.84 -7.33
CA CYS A 91 -1.37 -3.71 -5.94
C CYS A 91 -2.44 -3.01 -5.07
N GLU A 92 -2.98 -1.89 -5.55
CA GLU A 92 -4.07 -1.15 -4.90
C GLU A 92 -5.29 -2.07 -4.65
N ARG A 93 -5.73 -2.81 -5.69
CA ARG A 93 -6.86 -3.74 -5.57
C ARG A 93 -6.61 -4.87 -4.55
N LEU A 94 -5.37 -5.36 -4.44
CA LEU A 94 -4.99 -6.34 -3.44
C LEU A 94 -5.06 -5.76 -2.02
N GLU A 95 -4.61 -4.52 -1.84
CA GLU A 95 -4.70 -3.80 -0.55
C GLU A 95 -6.17 -3.56 -0.15
N GLU A 96 -7.00 -3.11 -1.09
CA GLU A 96 -8.44 -2.91 -0.88
C GLU A 96 -9.16 -4.22 -0.51
N THR A 97 -8.88 -5.29 -1.26
CA THR A 97 -9.44 -6.63 -1.01
C THR A 97 -9.03 -7.14 0.37
N ARG A 98 -7.75 -6.96 0.74
CA ARG A 98 -7.24 -7.31 2.07
C ARG A 98 -7.98 -6.54 3.16
N ALA A 99 -8.17 -5.23 2.99
CA ALA A 99 -8.88 -4.39 3.95
C ALA A 99 -10.34 -4.82 4.12
N GLN A 100 -11.02 -5.16 3.03
CA GLN A 100 -12.39 -5.65 3.06
C GLN A 100 -12.52 -7.01 3.77
N GLU A 101 -11.68 -7.99 3.41
CA GLU A 101 -11.71 -9.31 4.07
C GLU A 101 -11.30 -9.19 5.55
N GLU A 102 -10.43 -8.24 5.89
CA GLU A 102 -10.12 -7.90 7.27
C GLU A 102 -11.33 -7.34 8.03
N ASP A 103 -12.06 -6.35 7.49
CA ASP A 103 -13.29 -5.83 8.11
C ASP A 103 -14.34 -6.93 8.29
N LYS A 104 -14.59 -7.73 7.26
CA LYS A 104 -15.51 -8.87 7.30
C LYS A 104 -15.13 -9.86 8.41
N ARG A 105 -13.85 -10.25 8.49
CA ARG A 105 -13.35 -11.15 9.53
C ARG A 105 -13.51 -10.54 10.93
N GLN A 106 -13.27 -9.24 11.10
CA GLN A 106 -13.45 -8.56 12.38
C GLN A 106 -14.93 -8.52 12.79
N ARG A 107 -15.86 -8.21 11.87
CA ARG A 107 -17.31 -8.24 12.13
C ARG A 107 -17.79 -9.63 12.52
N GLN A 108 -17.28 -10.67 11.86
CA GLN A 108 -17.56 -12.05 12.23
C GLN A 108 -17.08 -12.37 13.66
N ALA A 109 -15.86 -11.97 14.02
CA ALA A 109 -15.34 -12.17 15.38
C ALA A 109 -16.22 -11.49 16.45
N LEU A 110 -16.71 -10.27 16.18
CA LEU A 110 -17.65 -9.56 17.07
C LEU A 110 -18.99 -10.29 17.18
N SER A 111 -19.54 -10.77 16.06
CA SER A 111 -20.77 -11.57 16.03
C SER A 111 -20.63 -12.89 16.81
N PHE A 112 -19.48 -13.56 16.68
CA PHE A 112 -19.17 -14.78 17.43
C PHE A 112 -19.14 -14.52 18.93
N ALA A 113 -18.55 -13.41 19.38
CA ALA A 113 -18.56 -13.03 20.79
C ALA A 113 -20.01 -12.88 21.33
N VAL A 114 -20.90 -12.23 20.57
CA VAL A 114 -22.33 -12.09 20.93
C VAL A 114 -23.02 -13.45 20.99
N SER A 115 -22.78 -14.31 20.00
CA SER A 115 -23.36 -15.65 19.94
C SER A 115 -22.93 -16.52 21.13
N VAL A 116 -21.64 -16.47 21.50
CA VAL A 116 -21.10 -17.15 22.69
C VAL A 116 -21.80 -16.68 23.96
N GLU A 117 -21.90 -15.36 24.16
CA GLU A 117 -22.58 -14.80 25.35
C GLU A 117 -24.05 -15.20 25.41
N ARG A 118 -24.74 -15.21 24.26
CA ARG A 118 -26.14 -15.64 24.17
C ARG A 118 -26.28 -17.12 24.51
N ARG A 119 -25.46 -17.99 23.93
CA ARG A 119 -25.54 -19.45 24.13
C ARG A 119 -25.14 -19.88 25.53
N ALA A 120 -24.22 -19.16 26.18
CA ALA A 120 -23.79 -19.42 27.56
C ALA A 120 -24.90 -19.24 28.61
N LYS A 121 -25.99 -18.53 28.27
CA LYS A 121 -27.18 -18.39 29.14
C LYS A 121 -27.99 -19.68 29.24
N ASN A 122 -27.86 -20.59 28.28
CA ASN A 122 -28.58 -21.86 28.31
C ASN A 122 -27.94 -22.83 29.32
N PRO A 123 -28.75 -23.63 30.05
CA PRO A 123 -28.23 -24.68 30.92
C PRO A 123 -27.28 -25.62 30.16
N GLY A 124 -26.15 -25.98 30.78
CA GLY A 124 -25.10 -26.83 30.17
C GLY A 124 -23.98 -26.09 29.43
N ASN A 125 -24.18 -24.81 29.05
CA ASN A 125 -23.25 -24.08 28.17
C ASN A 125 -22.38 -23.03 28.87
N LYS A 126 -22.37 -22.97 30.21
CA LYS A 126 -21.63 -21.94 30.98
C LYS A 126 -20.12 -21.94 30.71
N HIS A 127 -19.54 -23.10 30.40
CA HIS A 127 -18.11 -23.27 30.10
C HIS A 127 -17.65 -22.49 28.85
N LEU A 128 -18.56 -22.13 27.95
CA LEU A 128 -18.25 -21.35 26.73
C LEU A 128 -17.64 -19.98 27.06
N LEU A 129 -18.00 -19.36 28.18
CA LEU A 129 -17.48 -18.05 28.57
C LEU A 129 -15.98 -18.07 28.86
N ALA A 130 -15.49 -19.16 29.47
CA ALA A 130 -14.07 -19.35 29.76
C ALA A 130 -13.29 -19.74 28.49
N LYS A 131 -13.86 -20.61 27.65
CA LYS A 131 -13.19 -21.05 26.40
C LYS A 131 -13.03 -19.93 25.36
N TYR A 132 -13.93 -18.94 25.34
CA TYR A 132 -13.91 -17.81 24.40
C TYR A 132 -13.57 -16.46 25.07
N GLU A 133 -12.82 -16.47 26.17
CA GLU A 133 -12.47 -15.27 26.92
C GLU A 133 -11.84 -14.18 26.05
N ARG A 134 -10.83 -14.53 25.24
CA ARG A 134 -10.13 -13.57 24.35
C ARG A 134 -11.06 -12.94 23.31
N THR A 135 -11.96 -13.73 22.72
CA THR A 135 -12.95 -13.24 21.74
C THR A 135 -13.94 -12.26 22.38
N ARG A 136 -14.36 -12.53 23.63
CA ARG A 136 -15.23 -11.63 24.40
C ARG A 136 -14.50 -10.35 24.82
N ALA A 137 -13.25 -10.46 25.26
CA ALA A 137 -12.41 -9.32 25.62
C ALA A 137 -12.14 -8.41 24.40
N TYR A 138 -11.93 -8.99 23.22
CA TYR A 138 -11.78 -8.25 21.97
C TYR A 138 -12.99 -7.36 21.68
N ARG A 139 -14.22 -7.90 21.83
CA ARG A 139 -15.46 -7.14 21.65
C ARG A 139 -15.60 -5.98 22.65
N SER A 140 -15.21 -6.18 23.91
CA SER A 140 -15.36 -5.16 24.95
C SER A 140 -14.26 -4.10 24.94
N ALA A 141 -13.13 -4.33 24.25
CA ALA A 141 -11.99 -3.43 24.20
C ALA A 141 -12.35 -1.99 23.77
N THR A 142 -13.25 -1.82 22.80
CA THR A 142 -13.69 -0.50 22.35
C THR A 142 -14.50 0.24 23.42
N GLY A 143 -15.35 -0.49 24.16
CA GLY A 143 -16.11 0.05 25.28
C GLY A 143 -15.21 0.47 26.44
N PHE A 144 -14.19 -0.31 26.76
CA PHE A 144 -13.20 0.03 27.78
C PHE A 144 -12.39 1.28 27.41
N LYS A 145 -11.95 1.40 26.15
CA LYS A 145 -11.26 2.60 25.67
C LYS A 145 -12.16 3.84 25.75
N ALA A 146 -13.42 3.74 25.31
CA ALA A 146 -14.37 4.85 25.37
C ALA A 146 -14.65 5.29 26.82
N ALA A 147 -14.84 4.34 27.75
CA ALA A 147 -15.02 4.62 29.17
C ALA A 147 -13.78 5.31 29.77
N LYS A 148 -12.57 4.84 29.44
CA LYS A 148 -11.31 5.46 29.88
C LYS A 148 -11.15 6.89 29.36
N THR A 149 -11.50 7.14 28.09
CA THR A 149 -11.48 8.50 27.51
C THR A 149 -12.49 9.42 28.19
N ARG A 150 -13.73 8.96 28.43
CA ARG A 150 -14.75 9.74 29.16
C ARG A 150 -14.28 10.11 30.56
N ALA A 151 -13.74 9.14 31.30
CA ALA A 151 -13.21 9.37 32.65
C ALA A 151 -12.04 10.36 32.67
N ARG A 152 -11.15 10.33 31.66
CA ARG A 152 -10.07 11.30 31.52
C ARG A 152 -10.61 12.71 31.23
N ASN A 153 -11.59 12.84 30.34
CA ASN A 153 -12.16 14.15 29.99
C ASN A 153 -12.94 14.76 31.18
N LEU A 154 -13.67 13.94 31.93
CA LEU A 154 -14.32 14.36 33.18
C LEU A 154 -13.32 14.89 34.20
N LYS A 155 -12.19 14.19 34.39
CA LYS A 155 -11.10 14.62 35.28
C LYS A 155 -10.40 15.89 34.81
N ALA A 156 -10.17 16.04 33.50
CA ALA A 156 -9.57 17.24 32.92
C ALA A 156 -10.49 18.47 33.05
N ALA A 157 -11.81 18.26 32.95
CA ALA A 157 -12.81 19.31 33.15
C ALA A 157 -12.99 19.73 34.62
N THR A 158 -12.46 18.97 35.58
CA THR A 158 -12.50 19.30 37.02
C THR A 158 -11.24 19.99 37.53
N ILE A 159 -10.21 20.17 36.69
CA ILE A 159 -9.02 20.95 37.05
C ILE A 159 -9.36 22.42 36.75
N PRO A 160 -9.44 23.32 37.76
CA PRO A 160 -9.68 24.73 37.50
C PRO A 160 -8.49 25.31 36.74
N THR A 161 -8.77 26.04 35.66
CA THR A 161 -7.79 26.92 35.02
C THR A 161 -7.18 27.82 36.10
N PRO A 162 -5.85 27.91 36.26
CA PRO A 162 -5.25 28.84 37.21
C PRO A 162 -5.72 30.25 36.87
N ALA A 163 -6.32 30.94 37.83
CA ALA A 163 -6.67 32.34 37.68
C ALA A 163 -5.39 33.15 37.42
N GLU A 164 -5.31 33.79 36.26
CA GLU A 164 -4.29 34.79 35.96
C GLU A 164 -4.44 35.95 36.95
N GLY A 165 -3.37 36.25 37.69
CA GLY A 165 -3.21 37.41 38.56
C GLY A 165 -2.06 38.28 38.08
#